data_AF-A0A1E5QQ67-F1
#
_entry.id   AF-A0A1E5QQ67-F1
#
_cell.length_a   1.000
_cell.length_b   1.000
_cell.length_c   1.000
_cell.angle_alpha   90.00
_cell.angle_beta   90.00
_cell.angle_gamma   90.00
#
_symmetry.space_group_name_H-M   'P 1'
#
loop_
_entity.id
_entity.type
_entity.pdbx_description
1 polymer ?
#
loop_
_entity_poly.entity_id
_entity_poly.type
_entity_poly.pdbx_seq_one_letter_code
_entity_poly.pdbx_strand_id
1 'polypeptide(L)'
;MSLADIQNQIFNLSREMTLSLDAPQSVKLQVKQINLIIKKLKALKKELNLSITQINQQAAQSTPDSLVSVGLDLFGKRKLAGQVRASTRKAIQAEKLSLRQPYIETKETIDRIILEAEQLKLQAQEYLLHHSA
;
A
#
# COMPACT_ATOMS: atom_id res chain seq x y z
N MET A 1 -4.76 8.26 -9.73
CA MET A 1 -5.75 8.28 -8.64
C MET A 1 -5.05 8.77 -7.37
N SER A 2 -5.67 9.61 -6.56
CA SER A 2 -5.03 10.09 -5.33
C SER A 2 -5.03 9.00 -4.25
N LEU A 3 -4.17 9.13 -3.24
CA LEU A 3 -4.18 8.19 -2.11
C LEU A 3 -5.52 8.20 -1.37
N ALA A 4 -6.14 9.38 -1.22
CA ALA A 4 -7.44 9.53 -0.59
C ALA A 4 -8.55 8.78 -1.36
N ASP A 5 -8.53 8.84 -2.69
CA ASP A 5 -9.48 8.09 -3.52
C ASP A 5 -9.34 6.58 -3.33
N ILE A 6 -8.09 6.08 -3.25
CA ILE A 6 -7.81 4.66 -2.98
C ILE A 6 -8.36 4.26 -1.60
N GLN A 7 -8.11 5.08 -0.57
CA GLN A 7 -8.60 4.84 0.78
C GLN A 7 -10.13 4.81 0.85
N ASN A 8 -10.81 5.74 0.16
CA ASN A 8 -12.26 5.77 0.08
C ASN A 8 -12.82 4.52 -0.64
N GLN A 9 -12.17 4.07 -1.72
CA GLN A 9 -12.58 2.84 -2.40
C GLN A 9 -12.39 1.60 -1.52
N ILE A 10 -11.26 1.50 -0.80
CA ILE A 10 -11.03 0.40 0.15
C ILE A 10 -12.12 0.38 1.22
N PHE A 11 -12.47 1.54 1.77
CA PHE A 11 -13.53 1.66 2.77
C PHE A 11 -14.91 1.25 2.23
N ASN A 12 -15.24 1.65 1.00
CA ASN A 12 -16.51 1.24 0.38
C ASN A 12 -16.55 -0.28 0.13
N LEU A 13 -15.46 -0.84 -0.38
CA LEU A 13 -15.34 -2.28 -0.63
C LEU A 13 -15.42 -3.11 0.66
N SER A 14 -14.86 -2.63 1.77
CA SER A 14 -14.96 -3.34 3.05
C SER A 14 -16.39 -3.31 3.62
N ARG A 15 -17.17 -2.26 3.36
CA ARG A 15 -18.59 -2.21 3.75
C ARG A 15 -19.49 -3.10 2.91
N GLU A 16 -19.16 -3.28 1.62
CA GLU A 16 -19.88 -4.22 0.74
C GLU A 16 -19.61 -5.69 1.08
N MET A 17 -18.54 -5.96 1.84
CA MET A 17 -18.17 -7.29 2.28
C MET A 17 -19.06 -7.73 3.45
N THR A 18 -20.14 -8.43 3.11
CA THR A 18 -21.09 -8.97 4.08
C THR A 18 -21.27 -10.46 3.84
N LEU A 19 -21.44 -11.22 4.94
CA LEU A 19 -21.77 -12.63 4.91
C LEU A 19 -22.97 -12.88 5.82
N SER A 20 -24.02 -13.45 5.26
CA SER A 20 -25.21 -13.95 5.94
C SER A 20 -25.40 -15.42 5.56
N LEU A 21 -25.43 -16.31 6.55
CA LEU A 21 -25.59 -17.75 6.37
C LEU A 21 -27.08 -18.11 6.32
N ASP A 22 -27.74 -17.74 5.22
CA ASP A 22 -29.19 -17.82 5.03
C ASP A 22 -29.62 -19.01 4.16
N ALA A 23 -29.68 -18.83 2.85
CA ALA A 23 -30.05 -19.85 1.88
C ALA A 23 -28.81 -20.21 1.04
N PRO A 24 -28.57 -21.48 0.71
CA PRO A 24 -27.37 -21.89 -0.04
C PRO A 24 -27.16 -21.13 -1.35
N GLN A 25 -28.23 -20.74 -2.04
CA GLN A 25 -28.13 -19.93 -3.27
C GLN A 25 -27.65 -18.50 -2.99
N SER A 26 -28.15 -17.86 -1.92
CA SER A 26 -27.73 -16.52 -1.47
C SER A 26 -26.27 -16.54 -1.02
N VAL A 27 -25.88 -17.51 -0.20
CA VAL A 27 -24.48 -17.69 0.24
C VAL A 27 -23.52 -17.87 -0.96
N LYS A 28 -23.92 -18.66 -1.98
CA LYS A 28 -23.13 -18.80 -3.22
C LYS A 28 -22.94 -17.46 -3.96
N LEU A 29 -23.96 -16.59 -3.99
CA LEU A 29 -23.86 -15.26 -4.59
C LEU A 29 -22.95 -14.34 -3.77
N GLN A 30 -23.08 -14.35 -2.45
CA GLN A 30 -22.24 -13.58 -1.54
C GLN A 30 -20.76 -14.00 -1.68
N VAL A 31 -20.45 -15.29 -1.81
CA VAL A 31 -19.09 -15.78 -2.10
C VAL A 31 -18.54 -15.23 -3.42
N LYS A 32 -19.36 -15.16 -4.48
CA LYS A 32 -18.94 -14.55 -5.75
C LYS A 32 -18.64 -13.06 -5.59
N GLN A 33 -19.44 -12.35 -4.80
CA GLN A 33 -19.23 -10.94 -4.52
C GLN A 33 -17.97 -10.69 -3.69
N ILE A 34 -17.72 -11.48 -2.64
CA ILE A 34 -16.49 -11.44 -1.86
C ILE A 34 -15.27 -11.70 -2.77
N ASN A 35 -15.35 -12.68 -3.68
CA ASN A 35 -14.27 -12.93 -4.65
C ASN A 35 -14.02 -11.73 -5.59
N LEU A 36 -15.07 -11.03 -6.01
CA LEU A 36 -14.94 -9.82 -6.83
C LEU A 36 -14.27 -8.69 -6.01
N ILE A 37 -14.65 -8.51 -4.75
CA ILE A 37 -14.06 -7.54 -3.84
C ILE A 37 -12.57 -7.81 -3.65
N ILE A 38 -12.17 -9.07 -3.39
CA ILE A 38 -10.76 -9.47 -3.29
C ILE A 38 -9.98 -9.11 -4.57
N LYS A 39 -10.56 -9.34 -5.75
CA LYS A 39 -9.93 -8.97 -7.02
C LYS A 39 -9.73 -7.46 -7.15
N LYS A 40 -10.74 -6.66 -6.78
CA LYS A 40 -10.65 -5.19 -6.78
C LYS A 40 -9.58 -4.69 -5.81
N LEU A 41 -9.54 -5.22 -4.58
CA LEU A 41 -8.52 -4.90 -3.58
C LEU A 41 -7.10 -5.24 -4.07
N LYS A 42 -6.91 -6.38 -4.74
CA LYS A 42 -5.62 -6.76 -5.35
C LYS A 42 -5.22 -5.80 -6.49
N ALA A 43 -6.18 -5.28 -7.25
CA ALA A 43 -5.92 -4.26 -8.27
C ALA A 43 -5.47 -2.93 -7.64
N LEU A 44 -6.18 -2.45 -6.62
CA LEU A 44 -5.80 -1.24 -5.86
C LEU A 44 -4.41 -1.36 -5.23
N LYS A 45 -4.07 -2.54 -4.69
CA LYS A 45 -2.71 -2.82 -4.18
C LYS A 45 -1.64 -2.69 -5.26
N LYS A 46 -1.92 -3.12 -6.49
CA LYS A 46 -0.99 -2.94 -7.62
C LYS A 46 -0.83 -1.47 -7.98
N GLU A 47 -1.90 -0.69 -7.98
CA GLU A 47 -1.84 0.76 -8.22
C GLU A 47 -0.99 1.48 -7.15
N LEU A 48 -1.18 1.15 -5.87
CA LEU A 48 -0.34 1.69 -4.78
C LEU A 48 1.15 1.36 -4.99
N ASN A 49 1.47 0.13 -5.41
CA ASN A 49 2.86 -0.24 -5.71
C ASN A 49 3.46 0.57 -6.86
N LEU A 50 2.66 0.91 -7.88
CA LEU A 50 3.09 1.79 -8.97
C LEU A 50 3.36 3.21 -8.45
N SER A 51 2.47 3.76 -7.61
CA SER A 51 2.67 5.07 -6.99
C SER A 51 3.93 5.12 -6.11
N ILE A 52 4.17 4.08 -5.31
CA ILE A 52 5.41 3.96 -4.51
C ILE A 52 6.64 3.94 -5.44
N THR A 53 6.58 3.16 -6.53
CA THR A 53 7.68 3.10 -7.52
C THR A 53 7.96 4.47 -8.14
N GLN A 54 6.92 5.24 -8.47
CA GLN A 54 7.05 6.61 -9.01
C GLN A 54 7.69 7.56 -8.00
N ILE A 55 7.27 7.53 -6.73
CA ILE A 55 7.88 8.31 -5.64
C ILE A 55 9.36 7.97 -5.52
N ASN A 56 9.72 6.69 -5.63
CA ASN A 56 11.11 6.24 -5.56
C ASN A 56 11.95 6.79 -6.71
N GLN A 57 11.40 6.81 -7.92
CA GLN A 57 12.08 7.31 -9.12
C GLN A 57 12.26 8.84 -9.09
N GLN A 58 11.22 9.60 -8.74
CA GLN A 58 11.31 11.06 -8.57
C GLN A 58 12.33 11.45 -7.50
N ALA A 59 12.33 10.73 -6.38
CA ALA A 59 13.27 10.98 -5.29
C ALA A 59 14.71 10.50 -5.57
N ALA A 60 14.94 9.69 -6.61
CA ALA A 60 16.27 9.36 -7.09
C ALA A 60 16.83 10.48 -7.99
N GLN A 61 15.97 11.13 -8.77
CA GLN A 61 16.33 12.26 -9.64
C GLN A 61 16.58 13.56 -8.85
N SER A 62 15.98 13.72 -7.67
CA SER A 62 16.10 14.94 -6.86
C SER A 62 17.35 15.04 -6.01
N THR A 63 18.31 14.12 -6.10
CA THR A 63 19.57 14.20 -5.34
C THR A 63 20.51 15.21 -6.00
N PRO A 64 20.67 16.45 -5.47
CA PRO A 64 21.58 17.42 -6.04
C PRO A 64 22.91 17.22 -5.32
N ASP A 65 23.77 16.35 -5.84
CA ASP A 65 25.12 16.16 -5.30
C ASP A 65 26.00 17.43 -5.38
N SER A 66 25.51 18.55 -5.91
CA SER A 66 26.31 19.38 -6.80
C SER A 66 26.68 20.80 -6.32
N LEU A 67 26.11 21.41 -5.28
CA LEU A 67 26.44 22.83 -4.99
C LEU A 67 27.10 23.09 -3.63
N VAL A 68 26.52 22.61 -2.52
CA VAL A 68 27.09 22.89 -1.18
C VAL A 68 28.37 22.10 -0.92
N SER A 69 28.50 20.90 -1.51
CA SER A 69 29.65 20.02 -1.30
C SER A 69 30.89 20.40 -2.12
N VAL A 70 30.68 21.08 -3.26
CA VAL A 70 31.76 21.52 -4.15
C VAL A 70 32.54 22.68 -3.54
N GLY A 71 31.86 23.65 -2.92
CA GLY A 71 32.52 24.77 -2.24
C GLY A 71 33.40 24.33 -1.06
N LEU A 72 32.92 23.42 -0.21
CA LEU A 72 33.68 22.94 0.95
C LEU A 72 34.88 22.03 0.61
N ASP A 73 34.79 21.28 -0.50
CA ASP A 73 35.92 20.49 -1.00
C ASP A 73 37.02 21.36 -1.63
N LEU A 74 36.65 22.49 -2.26
CA LEU A 74 37.60 23.47 -2.81
C LEU A 74 38.39 24.23 -1.71
N PHE A 75 37.81 24.42 -0.52
CA PHE A 75 38.48 25.06 0.63
C PHE A 75 39.22 24.10 1.58
N GLY A 76 39.48 22.85 1.18
CA GLY A 76 40.28 21.89 1.96
C GLY A 76 39.58 21.32 3.21
N LYS A 77 38.29 21.61 3.42
CA LYS A 77 37.51 21.18 4.60
C LYS A 77 36.79 19.84 4.36
N ARG A 78 37.53 18.85 3.83
CA ARG A 78 37.02 17.52 3.45
C ARG A 78 36.23 16.78 4.55
N LYS A 79 36.66 16.88 5.81
CA LYS A 79 35.98 16.24 6.95
C LYS A 79 34.58 16.83 7.19
N LEU A 80 34.44 18.15 7.03
CA LEU A 80 33.15 18.84 7.13
C LEU A 80 32.29 18.56 5.90
N ALA A 81 32.87 18.55 4.69
CA ALA A 81 32.15 18.14 3.47
C ALA A 81 31.58 16.72 3.60
N GLY A 82 32.34 15.78 4.18
CA GLY A 82 31.88 14.41 4.46
C GLY A 82 30.74 14.34 5.47
N GLN A 83 30.82 15.10 6.57
CA GLN A 83 29.74 15.17 7.58
C GLN A 83 28.47 15.81 7.02
N VAL A 84 28.60 16.89 6.26
CA VAL A 84 27.47 17.55 5.58
C VAL A 84 26.80 16.56 4.62
N ARG A 85 27.55 15.93 3.71
CA ARG A 85 27.02 14.89 2.80
C ARG A 85 26.32 13.75 3.54
N ALA A 86 26.89 13.28 4.65
CA ALA A 86 26.28 12.21 5.44
C ALA A 86 24.96 12.67 6.09
N SER A 87 24.91 13.87 6.65
CA SER A 87 23.69 14.44 7.25
C SER A 87 22.60 14.70 6.21
N THR A 88 22.96 15.25 5.04
CA THR A 88 22.04 15.49 3.93
C THR A 88 21.46 14.18 3.40
N ARG A 89 22.29 13.13 3.24
CA ARG A 89 21.80 11.80 2.85
C ARG A 89 20.80 11.22 3.85
N LYS A 90 21.06 11.36 5.16
CA LYS A 90 20.13 10.91 6.21
C LYS A 90 18.81 11.68 6.16
N ALA A 91 18.85 12.99 6.02
CA ALA A 91 17.65 13.82 5.92
C ALA A 91 16.80 13.44 4.69
N ILE A 92 17.44 13.29 3.53
CA ILE A 92 16.77 12.84 2.29
C ILE A 92 16.18 11.44 2.46
N GLN A 93 16.86 10.51 3.14
CA GLN A 93 16.31 9.18 3.39
C GLN A 93 15.11 9.20 4.35
N ALA A 94 15.16 10.01 5.41
CA ALA A 94 14.06 10.16 6.35
C ALA A 94 12.82 10.77 5.66
N GLU A 95 13.03 11.80 4.83
CA GLU A 95 11.98 12.40 4.01
C GLU A 95 11.38 11.38 3.05
N LYS A 96 12.23 10.60 2.35
CA LYS A 96 11.79 9.50 1.47
C LYS A 96 10.94 8.47 2.20
N LEU A 97 11.30 8.11 3.43
CA LEU A 97 10.53 7.18 4.25
C LEU A 97 9.15 7.79 4.57
N SER A 98 9.12 9.04 5.03
CA SER A 98 7.88 9.73 5.41
C SER A 98 6.87 9.85 4.26
N LEU A 99 7.35 10.10 3.03
CA LEU A 99 6.49 10.21 1.84
C LEU A 99 5.87 8.87 1.43
N ARG A 100 6.56 7.74 1.69
CA ARG A 100 6.09 6.39 1.34
C ARG A 100 5.20 5.80 2.41
N GLN A 101 5.41 6.18 3.66
CA GLN A 101 4.74 5.64 4.83
C GLN A 101 3.21 5.52 4.67
N PRO A 102 2.47 6.54 4.21
CA PRO A 102 1.01 6.43 4.11
C PRO A 102 0.55 5.43 3.03
N TYR A 103 1.36 5.18 2.00
CA TYR A 103 1.09 4.14 1.00
C TYR A 103 1.34 2.74 1.55
N ILE A 104 2.36 2.57 2.41
CA ILE A 104 2.67 1.30 3.08
C ILE A 104 1.53 0.91 4.03
N GLU A 105 1.08 1.84 4.86
CA GLU A 105 -0.03 1.63 5.80
C GLU A 105 -1.34 1.27 5.06
N THR A 106 -1.59 1.94 3.93
CA THR A 106 -2.76 1.63 3.09
C THR A 106 -2.64 0.21 2.50
N LYS A 107 -1.43 -0.22 2.09
CA LYS A 107 -1.19 -1.58 1.60
C LYS A 107 -1.44 -2.63 2.68
N GLU A 108 -0.98 -2.39 3.90
CA GLU A 108 -1.23 -3.27 5.04
C GLU A 108 -2.73 -3.36 5.38
N THR A 109 -3.45 -2.26 5.23
CA THR A 109 -4.91 -2.23 5.39
C THR A 109 -5.60 -3.08 4.33
N ILE A 110 -5.18 -3.00 3.06
CA ILE A 110 -5.68 -3.91 2.01
C ILE A 110 -5.41 -5.37 2.38
N ASP A 111 -4.21 -5.69 2.84
CA ASP A 111 -3.83 -7.07 3.16
C ASP A 111 -4.66 -7.64 4.32
N ARG A 112 -4.96 -6.85 5.35
CA ARG A 112 -5.88 -7.23 6.42
C ARG A 112 -7.30 -7.51 5.91
N ILE A 113 -7.84 -6.62 5.08
CA ILE A 113 -9.20 -6.77 4.53
C ILE A 113 -9.28 -7.99 3.61
N ILE A 114 -8.24 -8.27 2.81
CA ILE A 114 -8.19 -9.49 1.98
C ILE A 114 -8.19 -10.75 2.87
N LEU A 115 -7.45 -10.74 3.97
CA LEU A 115 -7.42 -11.88 4.88
C LEU A 115 -8.79 -12.13 5.52
N GLU A 116 -9.46 -11.08 5.99
CA GLU A 116 -10.84 -11.15 6.51
C GLU A 116 -11.81 -11.68 5.45
N ALA A 117 -11.71 -11.19 4.21
CA ALA A 117 -12.51 -11.66 3.07
C ALA A 117 -12.32 -13.16 2.79
N GLU A 118 -11.08 -13.64 2.87
CA GLU A 118 -10.77 -15.06 2.69
C GLU A 118 -11.31 -15.92 3.83
N GLN A 119 -11.30 -15.42 5.07
CA GLN A 119 -11.93 -16.09 6.22
C GLN A 119 -13.44 -16.21 6.05
N LEU A 120 -14.13 -15.12 5.65
CA LEU A 120 -15.57 -15.17 5.36
C LEU A 120 -15.90 -16.17 4.26
N LYS A 121 -15.06 -16.24 3.22
CA LYS A 121 -15.22 -17.22 2.14
C LYS A 121 -15.10 -18.66 2.65
N LEU A 122 -14.17 -18.94 3.57
CA LEU A 122 -14.03 -20.27 4.16
C LEU A 122 -15.27 -20.66 4.98
N GLN A 123 -15.75 -19.76 5.83
CA GLN A 123 -16.98 -19.98 6.61
C GLN A 123 -18.19 -20.26 5.71
N ALA A 124 -18.33 -19.48 4.63
CA ALA A 124 -19.38 -19.68 3.64
C ALA A 124 -19.27 -21.05 2.94
N GLN A 125 -18.05 -21.49 2.62
CA GLN A 125 -17.81 -22.80 2.01
C GLN A 125 -18.16 -23.95 2.97
N GLU A 126 -17.76 -23.85 4.24
CA GLU A 126 -18.13 -24.82 5.27
C GLU A 126 -19.65 -24.93 5.40
N TYR A 127 -20.35 -23.79 5.50
CA TYR A 127 -21.81 -23.78 5.54
C TYR A 127 -22.43 -24.49 4.34
N LEU A 128 -21.95 -24.19 3.13
CA LEU A 128 -22.45 -24.78 1.89
C LEU A 128 -22.22 -26.29 1.84
N LEU A 129 -21.09 -26.79 2.32
CA LEU A 129 -20.82 -28.24 2.37
C LEU A 129 -21.85 -29.00 3.23
N HIS A 130 -22.37 -28.38 4.28
CA HIS A 130 -23.36 -28.99 5.18
C HIS A 130 -24.82 -28.76 4.79
N HIS A 131 -25.11 -27.78 3.92
CA HIS A 131 -26.48 -27.32 3.63
C HIS A 131 -26.84 -27.30 2.14
N SER A 132 -25.92 -27.65 1.23
CA SER A 132 -26.24 -27.86 -0.18
C SER A 132 -26.52 -29.34 -0.45
N ALA A 133 -27.72 -29.79 -0.07
CA ALA A 133 -28.38 -30.98 -0.60
C ALA A 133 -29.44 -30.56 -1.62
#